data_AF-A0A424YMS0-F1
#
_entry.id   AF-A0A424YMS0-F1
#
_cell.length_a   1.000
_cell.length_b   1.000
_cell.length_c   1.000
_cell.angle_alpha   90.00
_cell.angle_beta   90.00
_cell.angle_gamma   90.00
#
_symmetry.space_group_name_H-M   'P 1'
#
loop_
_entity.id
_entity.type
_entity.pdbx_description
1 polymer ?
#
loop_
_entity_poly.entity_id
_entity_poly.type
_entity_poly.pdbx_seq_one_letter_code
_entity_poly.pdbx_strand_id
1 'polypeptide(L)' 'VPSLPGCISQGSTWEEALTHIEEAISGYIEVARKLGRPIPVEITDPSHAENAGI' A
#
# COMPACT_ATOMS: atom_id res chain seq x y z
N VAL A 1 1.09 4.55 -0.99
CA VAL A 1 0.85 3.33 -1.80
C VAL A 1 0.03 3.69 -3.02
N PRO A 2 0.62 3.76 -4.22
CA PRO A 2 -0.05 4.27 -5.43
C PRO A 2 -1.42 3.61 -5.72
N SER A 3 -1.50 2.30 -5.48
CA SER A 3 -2.69 1.48 -5.74
C SER A 3 -3.79 1.62 -4.69
N LEU A 4 -3.51 2.28 -3.55
CA LEU A 4 -4.47 2.55 -2.48
C LEU A 4 -4.66 4.07 -2.34
N PRO A 5 -5.61 4.67 -3.07
CA PRO A 5 -5.86 6.10 -3.01
C PRO A 5 -6.12 6.57 -1.57
N GLY A 6 -5.37 7.58 -1.13
CA GLY A 6 -5.45 8.13 0.22
C GLY A 6 -4.65 7.39 1.29
N CYS A 7 -3.99 6.27 0.97
CA CYS A 7 -3.12 5.55 1.89
C CYS A 7 -1.70 6.14 1.87
N ILE A 8 -1.49 7.11 2.76
CA ILE A 8 -0.23 7.83 2.99
C ILE A 8 0.22 7.50 4.42
N SER A 9 1.47 7.05 4.57
CA SER A 9 2.12 6.87 5.87
C SER A 9 3.41 7.69 5.94
N GLN A 10 3.91 7.87 7.16
CA GLN A 10 5.18 8.52 7.45
C GLN A 10 5.78 7.91 8.72
N GLY A 11 7.10 7.99 8.89
CA GLY A 11 7.80 7.66 10.12
C GLY A 11 9.05 8.53 10.26
N SER A 12 9.59 8.58 11.47
CA SER A 12 10.87 9.24 11.79
C SER A 12 12.06 8.46 11.25
N THR A 13 11.89 7.14 11.07
CA THR A 13 12.84 6.27 10.39
C THR A 13 12.20 5.56 9.21
N TRP A 14 13.05 4.96 8.36
CA TRP A 14 12.60 4.12 7.26
C TRP A 14 11.76 2.93 7.75
N GLU A 15 12.24 2.26 8.81
CA GLU A 15 11.58 1.11 9.42
C GLU A 15 10.22 1.49 10.00
N GLU A 16 10.13 2.63 10.67
CA GLU A 16 8.86 3.14 11.21
C GLU A 16 7.88 3.46 10.08
N ALA A 17 8.34 4.14 9.02
CA ALA A 17 7.50 4.44 7.86
C ALA A 17 6.97 3.16 7.17
N LEU A 18 7.81 2.10 7.14
CA LEU A 18 7.46 0.80 6.59
C LEU A 18 6.42 0.08 7.47
N THR A 19 6.63 0.02 8.79
CA THR A 19 5.64 -0.56 9.71
C THR A 19 4.30 0.16 9.62
N HIS A 20 4.30 1.50 9.61
CA HIS A 20 3.06 2.26 9.49
C HIS A 20 2.33 2.03 8.17
N ILE A 21 3.05 1.84 7.04
CA ILE A 21 2.36 1.56 5.78
C ILE A 21 1.77 0.16 5.76
N GLU A 22 2.44 -0.84 6.33
CA GLU A 22 1.94 -2.22 6.44
C GLU A 22 0.63 -2.28 7.25
N GLU A 23 0.57 -1.55 8.37
CA GLU A 23 -0.64 -1.42 9.19
C GLU A 23 -1.77 -0.72 8.44
N ALA A 24 -1.46 0.39 7.74
CA ALA A 24 -2.46 1.14 6.97
C ALA A 24 -3.05 0.31 5.82
N ILE A 25 -2.22 -0.46 5.10
CA ILE A 25 -2.67 -1.40 4.05
C ILE A 25 -3.59 -2.46 4.66
N SER A 26 -3.19 -3.06 5.80
CA SER A 26 -3.97 -4.11 6.47
C SER A 26 -5.34 -3.59 6.91
N GLY A 27 -5.40 -2.41 7.53
CA GLY A 27 -6.64 -1.78 7.95
C GLY A 27 -7.54 -1.41 6.77
N TYR A 28 -6.96 -0.92 5.66
CA TYR A 28 -7.72 -0.66 4.43
C TYR A 28 -8.41 -1.93 3.91
N ILE A 29 -7.67 -3.03 3.81
CA ILE A 29 -8.18 -4.31 3.29
C ILE A 29 -9.28 -4.85 4.21
N GLU A 30 -9.11 -4.75 5.52
CA GLU A 30 -10.10 -5.19 6.50
C GLU A 30 -11.43 -4.42 6.32
N VAL A 31 -11.38 -3.09 6.24
CA VAL A 31 -12.56 -2.26 6.05
C VAL A 31 -13.21 -2.53 4.69
N ALA A 32 -12.42 -2.64 3.62
CA ALA A 32 -12.94 -2.94 2.29
C ALA A 32 -13.68 -4.28 2.26
N ARG A 33 -13.15 -5.33 2.92
CA ARG A 33 -13.84 -6.62 3.09
C ARG A 33 -15.16 -6.48 3.85
N LYS A 34 -15.15 -5.78 5.00
CA LYS A 34 -16.36 -5.55 5.81
C LYS A 34 -17.46 -4.81 5.02
N LEU A 35 -17.07 -3.91 4.12
CA LEU A 35 -17.98 -3.13 3.29
C LEU A 35 -18.34 -3.81 1.97
N GLY A 36 -17.81 -5.01 1.67
CA GLY A 36 -18.01 -5.69 0.39
C GLY A 36 -17.43 -4.92 -0.81
N ARG A 37 -16.43 -4.06 -0.58
CA ARG A 37 -15.76 -3.29 -1.63
C ARG A 37 -14.65 -4.13 -2.27
N PRO A 38 -14.39 -3.94 -3.58
CA PRO A 38 -13.26 -4.59 -4.23
C PRO A 38 -11.94 -4.15 -3.59
N ILE A 39 -11.02 -5.09 -3.43
CA ILE A 39 -9.65 -4.80 -3.00
C ILE A 39 -8.87 -4.31 -4.23
N PRO A 40 -8.26 -3.11 -4.20
CA PRO A 40 -7.43 -2.64 -5.28
C PRO A 40 -6.23 -3.56 -5.50
N VAL A 41 -5.93 -3.87 -6.76
CA VAL A 41 -4.74 -4.62 -7.16
C VAL A 41 -3.59 -3.65 -7.41
N GLU A 42 -2.38 -4.09 -7.08
CA GLU A 42 -1.19 -3.30 -7.34
C GLU A 42 -0.96 -3.19 -8.86
N ILE A 43 -0.91 -1.95 -9.36
CA ILE A 43 -0.58 -1.68 -10.75
C ILE A 43 0.89 -1.32 -10.77
N THR A 44 1.71 -2.17 -11.39
CA THR A 44 3.08 -1.82 -11.70
C THR A 44 3.05 -0.77 -12.81
N ASP A 45 3.49 0.44 -12.50
CA ASP A 45 3.76 1.42 -13.54
C ASP A 45 5.02 0.98 -14.30
N PRO A 46 4.94 0.71 -15.62
CA PRO A 46 6.12 0.28 -16.39
C PRO A 46 7.27 1.30 -16.36
N SER A 47 7.02 2.57 -16.01
CA SER A 47 8.06 3.59 -15.83
C SER A 47 8.85 3.45 -14.51
N HIS A 48 8.38 2.64 -13.56
CA HIS A 48 9.03 2.37 -12.27
C HIS A 48 9.41 0.88 -12.10
N ALA A 49 9.32 0.10 -13.18
CA ALA A 49 9.55 -1.35 -13.17
C ALA A 49 11.03 -1.77 -13.08
N GLU A 50 11.98 -0.84 -13.08
CA GLU A 50 13.42 -1.14 -13.16
C GLU A 50 13.97 -1.89 -11.93
N ASN A 51 13.22 -2.00 -10.84
CA ASN A 51 13.66 -2.66 -9.60
C ASN A 51 12.81 -3.87 -9.16
N ALA A 52 11.87 -4.36 -9.98
CA ALA A 52 11.13 -5.59 -9.69
C ALA A 52 11.88 -6.84 -10.23
N GLY A 53 13.12 -7.02 -9.76
CA GLY A 53 13.98 -8.22 -9.72
C GLY A 53 13.99 -9.24 -10.87
N ILE A 54 15.18 -9.39 -11.51
CA ILE A 54 16.10 -10.55 -11.37
C ILE A 54 17.54 -10.06 -11.55
#